data_AF-A0AAW3FG13-F1
#
_entry.id   AF-A0AAW3FG13-F1
#
_cell.length_a   1.000
_cell.length_b   1.000
_cell.length_c   1.000
_cell.angle_alpha   90.00
_cell.angle_beta   90.00
_cell.angle_gamma   90.00
#
_symmetry.space_group_name_H-M   'P 1'
#
loop_
_entity.id
_entity.type
_entity.pdbx_description
1 polymer ?
#
loop_
_entity_poly.entity_id
_entity_poly.type
_entity_poly.pdbx_seq_one_letter_code
_entity_poly.pdbx_strand_id
1 'polypeptide(L)'
;MEGLTYKAKLAIIKILLEILHADGIVNDSEVEYMDEVIKSFNLDENYQSDVDSLITLEALSAIRELSVDQKDKVAKMMGKMIVIDKDINYNEVKLYNTFCKSCDIGKDFNMDDYPEFSLSGPFVNSEDFMDVF
;
A
#
# COMPACT_ATOMS: atom_id res chain seq x y z
N MET A 1 12.20 10.41 3.30
CA MET A 1 11.77 10.02 4.68
C MET A 1 13.03 9.75 5.49
N GLU A 2 13.44 10.71 6.33
CA GLU A 2 14.61 10.52 7.20
C GLU A 2 14.24 9.65 8.42
N GLY A 3 15.15 8.79 8.86
CA GLY A 3 14.98 7.97 10.06
C GLY A 3 14.25 6.63 9.90
N LEU A 4 13.95 6.18 8.67
CA LEU A 4 13.48 4.80 8.44
C LEU A 4 14.66 3.82 8.46
N THR A 5 14.52 2.72 9.21
CA THR A 5 15.46 1.60 9.17
C THR A 5 15.40 0.90 7.81
N TYR A 6 16.47 0.18 7.44
CA TYR A 6 16.48 -0.60 6.21
C TYR A 6 15.30 -1.59 6.15
N LYS A 7 15.04 -2.30 7.25
CA LYS A 7 13.89 -3.20 7.38
C LYS A 7 12.54 -2.51 7.17
N ALA A 8 12.36 -1.30 7.70
CA ALA A 8 11.13 -0.55 7.49
C ALA A 8 10.95 -0.12 6.02
N LYS A 9 12.03 0.24 5.33
CA LYS A 9 11.98 0.56 3.90
C LYS A 9 11.57 -0.67 3.07
N LEU A 10 12.17 -1.82 3.34
CA LEU A 10 11.80 -3.09 2.69
C LEU A 10 10.35 -3.46 2.97
N ALA A 11 9.91 -3.29 4.22
CA ALA A 11 8.53 -3.54 4.62
C ALA A 11 7.53 -2.66 3.84
N ILE A 12 7.84 -1.39 3.67
CA ILE A 12 7.01 -0.46 2.88
C ILE A 12 6.94 -0.90 1.42
N ILE A 13 8.06 -1.31 0.82
CA ILE A 13 8.05 -1.80 -0.56
C ILE A 13 7.23 -3.09 -0.66
N LYS A 14 7.37 -4.02 0.30
CA LYS A 14 6.61 -5.26 0.32
C LYS A 14 5.11 -5.00 0.29
N ILE A 15 4.59 -4.13 1.18
CA ILE A 15 3.15 -3.83 1.20
C ILE A 15 2.68 -3.14 -0.08
N LEU A 16 3.51 -2.29 -0.70
CA LEU A 16 3.15 -1.61 -1.93
C LEU A 16 3.09 -2.60 -3.10
N LEU A 17 4.00 -3.57 -3.16
CA LEU A 17 3.96 -4.65 -4.15
C LEU A 17 2.75 -5.57 -3.96
N GLU A 18 2.33 -5.83 -2.72
CA GLU A 18 1.13 -6.62 -2.45
C GLU A 18 -0.14 -5.88 -2.91
N ILE A 19 -0.20 -4.54 -2.79
CA ILE A 19 -1.29 -3.72 -3.33
C ILE A 19 -1.24 -3.72 -4.86
N LEU A 20 -0.09 -3.40 -5.45
CA LEU A 20 0.10 -3.32 -6.91
C LEU A 20 -0.19 -4.64 -7.64
N HIS A 21 0.00 -5.79 -6.99
CA HIS A 21 -0.34 -7.09 -7.60
C HIS A 21 -1.74 -7.59 -7.25
N ALA A 22 -2.56 -6.82 -6.51
CA ALA A 22 -3.84 -7.29 -5.97
C ALA A 22 -4.91 -7.51 -7.03
N ASP A 23 -4.87 -6.72 -8.10
CA ASP A 23 -5.78 -6.81 -9.24
C ASP A 23 -5.20 -7.69 -10.38
N GLY A 24 -3.90 -7.97 -10.33
CA GLY A 24 -3.16 -8.74 -11.32
C GLY A 24 -2.83 -7.96 -12.60
N ILE A 25 -3.08 -6.65 -12.65
CA ILE A 25 -2.84 -5.79 -13.82
C ILE A 25 -1.92 -4.66 -13.40
N VAL A 26 -0.64 -4.79 -13.78
CA VAL A 26 0.35 -3.75 -13.47
C VAL A 26 0.48 -2.79 -14.65
N ASN A 27 0.20 -1.51 -14.41
CA ASN A 27 0.27 -0.41 -15.37
C ASN A 27 1.61 0.33 -15.29
N ASP A 28 2.02 0.98 -16.40
CA ASP A 28 3.29 1.73 -16.47
C ASP A 28 3.39 2.81 -15.38
N SER A 29 2.29 3.50 -15.06
CA SER A 29 2.26 4.55 -14.04
C SER A 29 2.52 4.03 -12.62
N GLU A 30 2.10 2.80 -12.31
CA GLU A 30 2.37 2.18 -11.01
C GLU A 30 3.83 1.75 -10.89
N VAL A 31 4.39 1.21 -11.97
CA VAL A 31 5.82 0.85 -12.05
C VAL A 31 6.68 2.10 -11.87
N GLU A 32 6.36 3.19 -12.58
CA GLU A 32 7.07 4.47 -12.44
C GLU A 32 7.05 4.98 -11.00
N TYR A 33 5.90 4.88 -10.34
CA TYR A 33 5.79 5.29 -8.94
C TYR A 33 6.55 4.37 -7.98
N MET A 34 6.54 3.06 -8.20
CA MET A 34 7.36 2.14 -7.43
C MET A 34 8.85 2.49 -7.57
N ASP A 35 9.31 2.77 -8.78
CA ASP A 35 10.68 3.20 -9.07
C ASP A 35 11.03 4.52 -8.35
N GLU A 36 10.12 5.49 -8.33
CA GLU A 36 10.29 6.72 -7.54
C GLU A 36 10.43 6.43 -6.05
N VAL A 37 9.60 5.54 -5.50
CA VAL A 37 9.64 5.14 -4.09
C VAL A 37 10.98 4.48 -3.76
N ILE A 38 11.43 3.52 -4.57
CA ILE A 38 12.72 2.82 -4.39
C ILE A 38 13.88 3.83 -4.40
N LYS A 39 13.90 4.73 -5.39
CA LYS A 39 14.90 5.81 -5.48
C LYS A 39 14.86 6.72 -4.26
N SER A 40 13.66 7.07 -3.76
CA SER A 40 13.50 7.90 -2.56
C SER A 40 14.02 7.25 -1.28
N PHE A 41 14.04 5.91 -1.24
CA PHE A 41 14.56 5.13 -0.13
C PHE A 41 16.06 4.87 -0.22
N ASN A 42 16.68 5.18 -1.37
CA ASN A 42 18.10 4.99 -1.63
C ASN A 42 18.55 3.57 -1.23
N LEU A 43 17.80 2.58 -1.72
CA LEU A 43 18.11 1.17 -1.52
C LEU A 43 19.21 0.73 -2.49
N ASP A 44 20.02 -0.23 -2.07
CA ASP A 44 21.06 -0.81 -2.92
C ASP A 44 20.47 -1.75 -3.97
N GLU A 45 21.27 -2.21 -4.93
CA GLU A 45 20.82 -3.08 -6.03
C GLU A 45 20.28 -4.44 -5.58
N ASN A 46 20.53 -4.87 -4.34
CA ASN A 46 20.10 -6.18 -3.82
C ASN A 46 18.75 -6.14 -3.09
N TYR A 47 18.12 -4.97 -2.97
CA TYR A 47 16.87 -4.81 -2.21
C TYR A 47 15.76 -5.77 -2.64
N GLN A 48 15.69 -6.14 -3.91
CA GLN A 48 14.66 -7.05 -4.43
C GLN A 48 14.72 -8.42 -3.74
N SER A 49 15.91 -9.00 -3.61
CA SER A 49 16.09 -10.28 -2.94
C SER A 49 15.67 -10.19 -1.46
N ASP A 50 15.94 -9.06 -0.81
CA ASP A 50 15.57 -8.86 0.58
C ASP A 50 14.05 -8.70 0.74
N VAL A 51 13.39 -7.96 -0.15
CA VAL A 51 11.92 -7.82 -0.19
C VAL A 51 11.24 -9.16 -0.47
N ASP A 52 11.76 -9.95 -1.40
CA ASP A 52 11.22 -11.26 -1.75
C ASP A 52 11.34 -12.25 -0.58
N SER A 53 12.42 -12.15 0.19
CA SER A 53 12.63 -12.96 1.39
C SER A 53 11.76 -12.53 2.58
N LEU A 54 11.27 -11.28 2.58
CA LEU A 54 10.48 -10.71 3.66
C LEU A 54 9.02 -11.18 3.57
N ILE A 55 8.54 -11.84 4.62
CA ILE A 55 7.13 -12.24 4.68
C ILE A 55 6.25 -11.06 5.09
N THR A 56 5.00 -11.05 4.61
CA THR A 56 4.05 -9.93 4.83
C THR A 56 3.82 -9.63 6.31
N LEU A 57 3.77 -10.66 7.17
CA LEU A 57 3.62 -10.46 8.62
C LEU A 57 4.80 -9.70 9.26
N GLU A 58 6.04 -9.96 8.80
CA GLU A 58 7.22 -9.24 9.28
C GLU A 58 7.20 -7.79 8.80
N ALA A 59 6.77 -7.56 7.55
CA ALA A 59 6.58 -6.21 7.01
C ALA A 59 5.55 -5.41 7.83
N LEU A 60 4.39 -6.01 8.13
CA LEU A 60 3.36 -5.37 8.95
C LEU A 60 3.88 -5.06 10.37
N SER A 61 4.63 -5.98 10.99
CA SER A 61 5.25 -5.74 12.29
C SER A 61 6.21 -4.55 12.26
N ALA A 62 7.07 -4.47 11.23
CA ALA A 62 8.02 -3.38 11.07
C ALA A 62 7.32 -2.02 10.85
N ILE A 63 6.22 -1.99 10.10
CA ILE A 63 5.43 -0.76 9.87
C ILE A 63 4.68 -0.35 11.15
N ARG A 64 4.20 -1.33 11.93
CA ARG A 64 3.52 -1.07 13.20
C ARG A 64 4.41 -0.40 14.24
N GLU A 65 5.72 -0.68 14.22
CA GLU A 65 6.72 -0.06 15.11
C GLU A 65 7.10 1.37 14.71
N LEU A 66 6.66 1.86 13.54
CA LEU A 66 6.93 3.21 13.09
C LEU A 66 6.24 4.27 13.96
N SER A 67 6.80 5.47 13.96
CA SER A 67 6.13 6.64 14.55
C SER A 67 4.83 6.98 13.82
N VAL A 68 3.91 7.67 14.50
CA VAL A 68 2.63 8.11 13.92
C VAL A 68 2.84 8.89 12.62
N ASP A 69 3.81 9.82 12.59
CA ASP A 69 4.14 10.60 11.40
C ASP A 69 4.64 9.75 10.22
N GLN A 70 5.37 8.67 10.51
CA GLN A 70 5.84 7.73 9.49
C GLN A 70 4.71 6.85 8.99
N LYS A 71 3.87 6.31 9.87
CA LYS A 71 2.66 5.56 9.51
C LYS A 71 1.76 6.38 8.60
N ASP A 72 1.60 7.66 8.90
CA ASP A 72 0.82 8.58 8.07
C ASP A 72 1.38 8.78 6.67
N LYS A 73 2.70 8.73 6.51
CA LYS A 73 3.36 8.76 5.20
C LYS A 73 3.18 7.45 4.46
N VAL A 74 3.29 6.31 5.15
CA VAL A 74 3.04 4.99 4.57
C VAL A 74 1.61 4.88 4.06
N ALA A 75 0.62 5.33 4.84
CA ALA A 75 -0.77 5.44 4.42
C ALA A 75 -0.93 6.25 3.13
N LYS A 76 -0.31 7.44 3.07
CA LYS A 76 -0.33 8.26 1.84
C LYS A 76 0.32 7.56 0.66
N MET A 77 1.39 6.79 0.88
CA MET A 77 2.05 6.07 -0.20
C MET A 77 1.20 4.93 -0.75
N MET A 78 0.57 4.16 0.14
CA MET A 78 -0.36 3.09 -0.24
C MET A 78 -1.56 3.68 -0.98
N GLY A 79 -2.16 4.76 -0.47
CA GLY A 79 -3.28 5.41 -1.13
C GLY A 79 -2.91 5.99 -2.49
N LYS A 80 -1.71 6.56 -2.63
CA LYS A 80 -1.21 7.02 -3.93
C LYS A 80 -1.03 5.88 -4.93
N MET A 81 -0.68 4.67 -4.48
CA MET A 81 -0.58 3.49 -5.36
C MET A 81 -1.93 3.19 -6.01
N ILE A 82 -2.99 3.15 -5.22
CA ILE A 82 -4.36 2.80 -5.64
C ILE A 82 -4.95 3.77 -6.67
N VAL A 83 -4.56 5.04 -6.63
CA VAL A 83 -5.20 6.09 -7.43
C VAL A 83 -4.41 6.52 -8.64
N ILE A 84 -3.20 5.98 -8.83
CA ILE A 84 -2.25 6.55 -9.78
C ILE A 84 -2.66 6.35 -11.24
N ASP A 85 -3.25 5.20 -11.54
CA ASP A 85 -3.76 4.83 -12.85
C ASP A 85 -5.19 5.34 -13.09
N LYS A 86 -5.79 5.97 -12.07
CA LYS A 86 -7.17 6.49 -12.03
C LYS A 86 -8.24 5.39 -12.13
N ASP A 87 -7.89 4.16 -11.79
CA ASP A 87 -8.82 3.04 -11.65
C ASP A 87 -8.67 2.42 -10.26
N ILE A 88 -9.59 2.74 -9.36
CA ILE A 88 -9.57 2.23 -7.98
C ILE A 88 -10.11 0.81 -7.99
N ASN A 89 -9.26 -0.17 -7.71
CA ASN A 89 -9.69 -1.56 -7.58
C ASN A 89 -10.15 -1.89 -6.15
N TYR A 90 -11.26 -2.62 -6.02
CA TYR A 90 -11.77 -3.04 -4.71
C TYR A 90 -10.78 -3.89 -3.91
N ASN A 91 -10.01 -4.77 -4.55
CA ASN A 91 -9.05 -5.64 -3.87
C ASN A 91 -7.91 -4.83 -3.24
N GLU A 92 -7.45 -3.80 -3.95
CA GLU A 92 -6.40 -2.91 -3.45
C GLU A 92 -6.86 -2.11 -2.24
N VAL A 93 -8.09 -1.56 -2.30
CA VAL A 93 -8.69 -0.84 -1.17
C VAL A 93 -8.89 -1.76 0.04
N LYS A 94 -9.31 -3.02 -0.20
CA LYS A 94 -9.45 -4.03 0.85
C LYS A 94 -8.10 -4.36 1.51
N LEU A 95 -7.03 -4.50 0.72
CA LEU A 95 -5.68 -4.70 1.24
C LEU A 95 -5.19 -3.48 2.02
N TYR A 96 -5.39 -2.27 1.48
CA TYR A 96 -5.04 -1.02 2.16
C TYR A 96 -5.69 -0.95 3.54
N ASN A 97 -7.01 -1.17 3.62
CA ASN A 97 -7.73 -1.09 4.89
C ASN A 97 -7.27 -2.19 5.86
N THR A 98 -6.98 -3.39 5.34
CA THR A 98 -6.44 -4.50 6.14
C THR A 98 -5.05 -4.17 6.70
N PHE A 99 -4.17 -3.56 5.89
CA PHE A 99 -2.84 -3.15 6.31
C PHE A 99 -2.89 -1.99 7.31
N CYS A 100 -3.77 -1.01 7.08
CA CYS A 100 -3.97 0.09 8.02
C CYS A 100 -4.43 -0.41 9.39
N LYS A 101 -5.42 -1.31 9.41
CA LYS A 101 -5.89 -1.97 10.63
C LYS A 101 -4.79 -2.78 11.33
N SER A 102 -3.99 -3.52 10.56
CA SER A 102 -2.91 -4.36 11.12
C SER A 102 -1.75 -3.55 11.70
N CYS A 103 -1.51 -2.36 11.16
CA CYS A 103 -0.40 -1.48 11.51
C CYS A 103 -0.79 -0.38 12.52
N ASP A 104 -2.02 -0.40 13.05
CA ASP A 104 -2.60 0.66 13.88
C ASP A 104 -2.52 2.05 13.22
N ILE A 105 -2.88 2.12 11.93
CA ILE A 105 -2.97 3.36 11.15
C ILE A 105 -4.44 3.80 11.14
N GLY A 106 -4.75 4.94 11.74
CA GLY A 106 -6.12 5.47 11.82
C GLY A 106 -6.62 6.16 10.55
N LYS A 107 -6.28 5.65 9.37
CA LYS A 107 -6.72 6.17 8.08
C LYS A 107 -7.37 5.06 7.26
N ASP A 108 -8.66 5.23 7.00
CA ASP A 108 -9.37 4.42 6.02
C ASP A 108 -9.27 5.08 4.64
N PHE A 109 -9.27 4.26 3.59
CA PHE A 109 -9.34 4.75 2.23
C PHE A 109 -10.80 4.91 1.83
N ASN A 110 -11.21 6.15 1.55
CA ASN A 110 -12.56 6.44 1.08
C ASN A 110 -12.56 6.65 -0.44
N MET A 111 -13.32 5.83 -1.16
CA MET A 111 -13.44 5.93 -2.62
C MET A 111 -14.23 7.19 -3.03
N ASP A 112 -15.14 7.66 -2.17
CA ASP A 112 -15.95 8.86 -2.43
C ASP A 112 -15.11 10.14 -2.52
N ASP A 113 -13.88 10.10 -2.02
CA ASP A 113 -12.92 11.21 -2.13
C ASP A 113 -12.38 11.37 -3.58
N TYR A 114 -12.65 10.40 -4.46
CA TYR A 114 -12.16 10.35 -5.85
C TYR A 114 -13.29 10.09 -6.86
N PRO A 115 -14.31 10.97 -6.95
CA PRO A 115 -15.47 10.75 -7.79
C PRO A 115 -15.15 10.73 -9.30
N GLU A 116 -13.99 11.25 -9.71
CA GLU A 116 -13.52 11.24 -11.09
C GLU A 116 -12.81 9.96 -11.53
N PHE A 117 -12.53 9.02 -10.62
CA PHE A 117 -11.80 7.78 -10.95
C PHE A 117 -12.75 6.64 -11.27
N SER A 118 -12.26 5.71 -12.11
CA SER A 118 -12.99 4.49 -12.43
C SER A 118 -12.91 3.53 -11.24
N LEU A 119 -13.88 2.63 -11.12
CA LEU A 119 -13.89 1.60 -10.09
C LEU A 119 -13.88 0.22 -10.75
N SER A 120 -12.98 -0.65 -10.32
CA SER A 120 -12.81 -1.99 -10.89
C SER A 120 -12.66 -3.09 -9.82
N GLY A 121 -12.56 -4.34 -10.29
CA GLY A 121 -12.48 -5.52 -9.45
C GLY A 121 -13.83 -6.11 -9.07
N PRO A 122 -13.85 -7.33 -8.50
CA PRO A 122 -15.08 -7.98 -8.13
C PRO A 122 -15.60 -7.32 -6.84
N PHE A 123 -16.67 -6.53 -6.96
CA PHE A 123 -17.52 -6.14 -5.83
C PHE A 123 -18.24 -7.40 -5.33
N VAL A 124 -17.51 -8.30 -4.68
CA VAL A 124 -18.10 -9.53 -4.15
C VAL A 124 -18.89 -9.16 -2.91
N ASN A 125 -20.18 -8.93 -3.12
CA ASN A 125 -21.27 -8.77 -2.17
C ASN A 125 -21.49 -7.36 -1.59
N SER A 126 -22.73 -6.92 -1.75
CA SER A 126 -23.37 -5.81 -1.03
C SER A 126 -23.41 -5.98 0.50
N GLU A 127 -23.01 -7.14 1.03
CA GLU A 127 -22.96 -7.42 2.47
C GLU A 127 -21.66 -6.96 3.14
N ASP A 128 -20.57 -6.76 2.39
CA ASP A 128 -19.34 -6.11 2.92
C ASP A 128 -19.60 -4.62 3.31
N PHE A 129 -20.78 -4.07 2.96
CA PHE A 129 -21.24 -2.72 3.30
C PHE A 129 -22.07 -2.64 4.59
N MET A 130 -22.38 -3.75 5.28
CA MET A 130 -23.31 -3.75 6.43
C MET A 130 -22.69 -3.72 7.83
N ASP A 131 -21.36 -3.64 7.97
CA ASP A 131 -20.71 -3.60 9.31
C ASP A 131 -20.07 -2.24 9.66
N VAL A 132 -20.55 -1.14 9.06
CA VAL A 132 -20.19 0.22 9.47
C VAL A 132 -21.44 1.08 9.69
N PHE A 133 -22.26 0.73 10.67
CA PHE A 133 -23.20 1.64 11.34
C PHE A 133 -23.25 1.36 12.85
#